data_AF-A0A972RCK6-F1
#
_entry.id   AF-A0A972RCK6-F1
#
_cell.length_a   1.000
_cell.length_b   1.000
_cell.length_c   1.000
_cell.angle_alpha   90.00
_cell.angle_beta   90.00
_cell.angle_gamma   90.00
#
_symmetry.space_group_name_H-M   'P 1'
#
loop_
_entity.id
_entity.type
_entity.pdbx_description
1 polymer ?
#
loop_
_entity_poly.entity_id
_entity_poly.type
_entity_poly.pdbx_seq_one_letter_code
_entity_poly.pdbx_strand_id
1 'polypeptide(L)'
;MRAALEARVGALHLRQRLGIEEAFEAKLFGQSFGFFHLENWYSVHAFIRNSLRLVGLYRRGQRNALDLRLREHDLVVRGLPAAFEGYRILHLSDLHLDMRHDFPHQLIESVRGLQYDLCVLTGDYRGRTYGCFEAALNALALVRTHLSGPVYGILGNHDTIRLVPGMEAMGVRM
;
A
#
# COMPACT_ATOMS: atom_id res chain seq x y z
N MET A 1 -1.56 13.82 15.27
CA MET A 1 -1.03 13.52 13.92
C MET A 1 -0.03 14.56 13.45
N ARG A 2 -0.42 15.83 13.20
CA ARG A 2 0.50 16.85 12.64
C ARG A 2 1.74 17.14 13.50
N ALA A 3 1.59 17.35 14.82
CA ALA A 3 2.72 17.62 15.70
C ALA A 3 3.76 16.47 15.74
N ALA A 4 3.30 15.21 15.68
CA ALA A 4 4.19 14.04 15.62
C ALA A 4 5.03 14.04 14.33
N LEU A 5 4.40 14.37 13.19
CA LEU A 5 5.11 14.50 11.92
C LEU A 5 6.08 15.70 11.92
N GLU A 6 5.69 16.84 12.49
CA GLU A 6 6.58 18.01 12.59
C GLU A 6 7.81 17.69 13.45
N ALA A 7 7.65 16.93 14.54
CA ALA A 7 8.78 16.47 15.35
C ALA A 7 9.69 15.48 14.60
N ARG A 8 9.13 14.65 13.70
CA ARG A 8 9.85 13.62 12.96
C ARG A 8 10.68 14.16 11.79
N VAL A 9 10.11 15.04 10.96
CA VAL A 9 10.76 15.53 9.73
C VAL A 9 11.06 17.03 9.72
N GLY A 10 10.61 17.75 10.75
CA GLY A 10 10.70 19.21 10.83
C GLY A 10 9.53 19.90 10.15
N ALA A 11 9.13 21.05 10.69
CA ALA A 11 7.97 21.80 10.22
C ALA A 11 8.07 22.26 8.75
N LEU A 12 9.27 22.61 8.28
CA LEU A 12 9.50 23.04 6.90
C LEU A 12 9.29 21.88 5.91
N HIS A 13 9.96 20.74 6.13
CA HIS A 13 9.81 19.57 5.25
C HIS A 13 8.38 19.03 5.28
N LEU A 14 7.73 19.01 6.45
CA LEU A 14 6.33 18.59 6.52
C LEU A 14 5.43 19.50 5.67
N ARG A 15 5.60 20.82 5.77
CA ARG A 15 4.84 21.77 4.96
C ARG A 15 5.08 21.57 3.47
N GLN A 16 6.33 21.38 3.06
CA GLN A 16 6.68 21.10 1.66
C GLN A 16 6.03 19.80 1.17
N ARG A 17 6.13 18.72 1.95
CA ARG A 17 5.57 17.43 1.58
C ARG A 17 4.05 17.47 1.45
N LEU A 18 3.36 18.04 2.45
CA LEU A 18 1.90 18.19 2.40
C LEU A 18 1.47 19.11 1.25
N GLY A 19 2.22 20.19 0.99
CA GLY A 19 1.95 21.07 -0.15
C GLY A 19 2.07 20.38 -1.50
N ILE A 20 3.03 19.45 -1.67
CA ILE A 20 3.15 18.64 -2.89
C ILE A 20 1.94 17.70 -3.05
N GLU A 21 1.52 17.04 -1.98
CA GLU A 21 0.34 16.15 -1.99
C GLU A 21 -0.95 16.92 -2.30
N GLU A 22 -1.15 18.08 -1.66
CA GLU A 22 -2.31 18.96 -1.88
C GLU A 22 -2.33 19.56 -3.29
N ALA A 23 -1.17 19.99 -3.83
CA ALA A 23 -1.08 20.50 -5.20
C ALA A 23 -1.38 19.40 -6.23
N PHE A 24 -0.92 18.17 -5.99
CA PHE A 24 -1.25 17.01 -6.81
C PHE A 24 -2.75 16.72 -6.79
N GLU A 25 -3.37 16.70 -5.60
CA GLU A 25 -4.80 16.52 -5.43
C GLU A 25 -5.61 17.64 -6.10
N ALA A 26 -5.20 18.90 -5.93
CA ALA A 26 -5.82 20.05 -6.59
C ALA A 26 -5.70 20.00 -8.12
N LYS A 27 -4.61 19.46 -8.68
CA LYS A 27 -4.50 19.25 -10.14
C LYS A 27 -5.49 18.21 -10.64
N LEU A 28 -5.72 17.15 -9.86
CA LEU A 28 -6.68 16.09 -10.19
C LEU A 28 -8.14 16.58 -10.09
N PHE A 29 -8.44 17.48 -9.16
CA PHE A 29 -9.78 18.07 -9.02
C PHE A 29 -10.00 19.35 -9.86
N GLY A 30 -8.94 20.08 -10.19
CA GLY A 30 -8.97 21.39 -10.85
C GLY A 30 -8.91 21.38 -12.38
N GLN A 31 -8.80 20.20 -13.02
CA GLN A 31 -9.01 20.06 -14.46
C GLN A 31 -10.52 20.05 -14.80
N SER A 32 -11.17 21.19 -14.62
CA SER A 32 -12.43 21.50 -15.28
C SER A 32 -12.36 22.91 -15.86
N PHE A 33 -12.78 23.01 -17.12
CA PHE A 33 -12.87 24.20 -17.98
C PHE A 33 -11.65 24.56 -18.85
N GLY A 34 -11.43 23.79 -19.92
CA GLY A 34 -10.60 24.23 -21.05
C GLY A 34 -10.35 23.19 -22.15
N PHE A 35 -11.35 22.96 -23.02
CA PHE A 35 -11.28 22.37 -24.37
C PHE A 35 -11.13 20.83 -24.55
N PHE A 36 -12.28 20.19 -24.90
CA PHE A 36 -12.50 18.97 -25.72
C PHE A 36 -11.84 17.60 -25.39
N HIS A 37 -12.60 16.69 -24.74
CA HIS A 37 -12.50 15.23 -24.93
C HIS A 37 -13.91 14.60 -24.97
N LEU A 38 -14.19 13.78 -25.99
CA LEU A 38 -15.53 13.44 -26.52
C LEU A 38 -16.27 12.24 -25.87
N GLU A 39 -15.73 11.59 -24.86
CA GLU A 39 -16.32 10.36 -24.30
C GLU A 39 -16.21 10.38 -22.77
N ASN A 40 -17.33 10.56 -22.10
CA ASN A 40 -17.48 10.56 -20.64
C ASN A 40 -16.53 9.52 -20.00
N TRP A 41 -15.57 9.95 -19.19
CA TRP A 41 -14.61 9.03 -18.56
C TRP A 41 -15.35 7.92 -17.79
N TYR A 42 -16.52 8.21 -17.22
CA TYR A 42 -17.40 7.20 -16.62
C TYR A 42 -18.00 6.21 -17.63
N SER A 43 -18.41 6.64 -18.83
CA SER A 43 -18.95 5.73 -19.84
C SER A 43 -17.87 4.85 -20.44
N VAL A 44 -16.65 5.34 -20.63
CA VAL A 44 -15.51 4.52 -21.08
C VAL A 44 -15.11 3.51 -20.01
N HIS A 45 -14.95 3.92 -18.75
CA HIS A 45 -14.64 3.00 -17.65
C HIS A 45 -15.77 1.98 -17.42
N ALA A 46 -17.04 2.40 -17.54
CA ALA A 46 -18.18 1.49 -17.46
C ALA A 46 -18.22 0.54 -18.66
N PHE A 47 -17.97 1.03 -19.88
CA PHE A 47 -17.93 0.22 -21.09
C PHE A 47 -16.81 -0.83 -21.03
N ILE A 48 -15.59 -0.43 -20.64
CA ILE A 48 -14.47 -1.35 -20.40
C ILE A 48 -14.85 -2.38 -19.33
N ARG A 49 -15.36 -1.93 -18.17
CA ARG A 49 -15.76 -2.82 -17.07
C ARG A 49 -16.83 -3.82 -17.51
N ASN A 50 -17.87 -3.36 -18.21
CA ASN A 50 -18.96 -4.20 -18.70
C ASN A 50 -18.48 -5.18 -19.77
N SER A 51 -17.63 -4.73 -20.70
CA SER A 51 -17.00 -5.60 -21.69
C SER A 51 -16.17 -6.69 -21.02
N LEU A 52 -15.31 -6.34 -20.06
CA LEU A 52 -14.53 -7.30 -19.26
C LEU A 52 -15.42 -8.27 -18.46
N ARG A 53 -16.58 -7.82 -17.97
CA ARG A 53 -17.56 -8.68 -17.30
C ARG A 53 -18.20 -9.67 -18.28
N LEU A 54 -18.62 -9.21 -19.46
CA LEU A 54 -19.22 -10.03 -20.51
C LEU A 54 -18.28 -11.14 -20.98
N VAL A 55 -16.99 -10.82 -21.21
CA VAL A 55 -15.99 -11.83 -21.60
C VAL A 55 -15.40 -12.62 -20.42
N GLY A 56 -15.90 -12.41 -19.19
CA GLY A 56 -15.46 -13.12 -17.98
C GLY A 56 -14.09 -12.71 -17.42
N LEU A 57 -13.35 -11.83 -18.10
CA LEU A 57 -12.04 -11.34 -17.67
C LEU A 57 -12.11 -10.55 -16.36
N TYR A 58 -13.21 -9.84 -16.08
CA TYR A 58 -13.37 -9.12 -14.81
C TYR A 58 -13.40 -10.08 -13.62
N ARG A 59 -14.10 -11.22 -13.73
CA ARG A 59 -14.11 -12.25 -12.68
C ARG A 59 -12.76 -12.96 -12.58
N ARG A 60 -12.07 -13.17 -13.70
CA ARG A 60 -10.69 -13.69 -13.69
C ARG A 60 -9.73 -12.74 -12.98
N GLY A 61 -9.75 -11.46 -13.30
CA GLY A 61 -8.94 -10.44 -12.64
C GLY A 61 -9.21 -10.36 -11.14
N GLN A 62 -10.49 -10.43 -10.74
CA GLN A 62 -10.84 -10.49 -9.32
C GLN A 62 -10.31 -11.74 -8.61
N ARG A 63 -10.31 -12.90 -9.27
CA ARG A 63 -9.71 -14.12 -8.69
C ARG A 63 -8.18 -14.00 -8.61
N ASN A 64 -7.55 -13.47 -9.66
CA ASN A 64 -6.11 -13.26 -9.68
C ASN A 64 -5.66 -12.30 -8.57
N ALA A 65 -6.42 -11.24 -8.29
CA ALA A 65 -6.13 -10.29 -7.21
C ALA A 65 -6.20 -10.93 -5.81
N LEU A 66 -6.84 -12.09 -5.65
CA LEU A 66 -6.89 -12.85 -4.41
C LEU A 66 -6.00 -14.10 -4.44
N ASP A 67 -5.37 -14.42 -5.57
CA ASP A 67 -4.42 -15.53 -5.72
C ASP A 67 -3.05 -15.12 -5.19
N LEU A 68 -3.00 -14.83 -3.88
CA LEU A 68 -1.76 -14.55 -3.18
C LEU A 68 -0.92 -15.82 -3.11
N ARG A 69 0.34 -15.71 -3.52
CA ARG A 69 1.29 -16.82 -3.52
C ARG A 69 2.51 -16.45 -2.70
N LEU A 70 2.81 -17.26 -1.70
CA LEU A 70 4.11 -17.21 -1.04
C LEU A 70 5.18 -17.67 -2.03
N ARG A 71 6.16 -16.80 -2.27
CA ARG A 71 7.36 -17.14 -3.05
C ARG A 71 8.57 -17.04 -2.15
N GLU A 72 9.29 -18.14 -2.03
CA GLU A 72 10.54 -18.20 -1.29
C GLU A 72 11.70 -18.00 -2.28
N HIS A 73 12.62 -17.10 -1.94
CA HIS A 73 13.77 -16.75 -2.75
C HIS A 73 15.02 -16.88 -1.89
N ASP A 74 15.86 -17.87 -2.19
CA ASP A 74 17.14 -18.04 -1.54
C ASP A 74 18.16 -17.09 -2.17
N LEU A 75 18.72 -16.19 -1.34
CA LEU A 75 19.70 -15.20 -1.77
C LEU A 75 21.08 -15.58 -1.26
N VAL A 76 22.00 -15.90 -2.16
CA VAL A 76 23.39 -16.19 -1.82
C VAL A 76 24.20 -14.90 -1.81
N VAL A 77 24.54 -14.42 -0.62
CA VAL A 77 25.33 -13.20 -0.43
C VAL A 77 26.77 -13.57 -0.07
N ARG A 78 27.73 -13.22 -0.92
CA ARG A 78 29.15 -13.49 -0.66
C ARG A 78 29.62 -12.68 0.55
N GLY A 79 30.21 -13.37 1.53
CA GLY A 79 30.69 -12.73 2.77
C GLY A 79 29.58 -12.38 3.75
N LEU A 80 28.41 -13.02 3.64
CA LEU A 80 27.34 -12.88 4.62
C LEU A 80 27.87 -13.31 6.02
N PRO A 81 27.73 -12.47 7.05
CA PRO A 81 28.09 -12.87 8.41
C PRO A 81 27.29 -14.10 8.85
N ALA A 82 27.93 -15.04 9.55
CA ALA A 82 27.31 -16.29 9.97
C ALA A 82 26.01 -16.11 10.79
N ALA A 83 25.86 -14.97 11.49
CA ALA A 83 24.64 -14.63 12.23
C ALA A 83 23.40 -14.43 11.34
N PHE A 84 23.58 -14.22 10.03
CA PHE A 84 22.50 -14.08 9.05
C PHE A 84 22.31 -15.33 8.18
N GLU A 85 23.04 -16.41 8.45
CA GLU A 85 22.83 -17.68 7.74
C GLU A 85 21.42 -18.21 8.06
N GLY A 86 20.64 -18.49 7.02
CA GLY A 86 19.24 -18.90 7.17
C GLY A 86 18.30 -17.80 7.67
N TYR A 87 18.74 -16.53 7.71
CA TYR A 87 17.90 -15.41 8.12
C TYR A 87 16.78 -15.16 7.10
N ARG A 88 15.54 -15.11 7.57
CA ARG A 88 14.34 -15.04 6.72
C ARG A 88 13.68 -13.68 6.81
N ILE A 89 13.46 -13.07 5.64
CA ILE A 89 12.76 -11.78 5.52
C ILE A 89 11.41 -12.01 4.83
N LEU A 90 10.32 -11.68 5.52
CA LEU A 90 9.00 -11.54 4.90
C LEU A 90 8.89 -10.15 4.26
N HIS A 91 8.81 -10.11 2.93
CA HIS A 91 8.67 -8.87 2.17
C HIS A 91 7.25 -8.73 1.61
N LEU A 92 6.58 -7.64 1.98
CA LEU A 92 5.26 -7.27 1.48
C LEU A 92 5.31 -5.90 0.80
N SER A 93 4.72 -5.77 -0.39
CA SER A 93 4.67 -4.52 -1.17
C SER A 93 3.32 -4.38 -1.88
N ASP A 94 3.01 -3.17 -2.35
CA ASP A 94 1.88 -2.88 -3.25
C ASP A 94 0.54 -3.43 -2.74
N LEU A 95 0.32 -3.28 -1.42
CA LEU A 95 -0.74 -3.98 -0.71
C LEU A 95 -2.15 -3.47 -1.08
N HIS A 96 -2.28 -2.18 -1.37
CA HIS A 96 -3.54 -1.53 -1.77
C HIS A 96 -4.78 -2.04 -0.99
N LEU A 97 -4.67 -2.06 0.34
CA LEU A 97 -5.54 -2.79 1.26
C LEU A 97 -7.01 -2.33 1.23
N ASP A 98 -7.29 -1.15 0.70
CA ASP A 98 -8.63 -0.56 0.59
C ASP A 98 -9.27 -0.75 -0.80
N MET A 99 -8.57 -1.35 -1.77
CA MET A 99 -9.15 -1.62 -3.10
C MET A 99 -10.21 -2.72 -3.06
N ARG A 100 -10.12 -3.62 -2.07
CA ARG A 100 -11.01 -4.77 -1.90
C ARG A 100 -11.18 -5.15 -0.44
N HIS A 101 -12.42 -5.29 0.00
CA HIS A 101 -12.75 -5.62 1.39
C HIS A 101 -12.27 -7.02 1.84
N ASP A 102 -12.16 -7.96 0.91
CA ASP A 102 -11.76 -9.35 1.16
C ASP A 102 -10.24 -9.57 1.13
N PHE A 103 -9.49 -8.67 0.51
CA PHE A 103 -8.05 -8.82 0.32
C PHE A 103 -7.23 -8.84 1.64
N PRO A 104 -7.49 -7.96 2.64
CA PRO A 104 -6.76 -8.01 3.90
C PRO A 104 -6.88 -9.36 4.62
N HIS A 105 -8.05 -9.99 4.57
CA HIS A 105 -8.25 -11.33 5.14
C HIS A 105 -7.46 -12.40 4.39
N GLN A 106 -7.48 -12.36 3.05
CA GLN A 106 -6.69 -13.29 2.23
C GLN A 106 -5.18 -13.14 2.49
N LEU A 107 -4.71 -11.90 2.68
CA LEU A 107 -3.32 -11.62 3.04
C LEU A 107 -2.97 -12.20 4.40
N ILE A 108 -3.83 -12.00 5.41
CA ILE A 108 -3.65 -12.57 6.75
C ILE A 108 -3.51 -14.09 6.69
N GLU A 109 -4.39 -14.79 5.98
CA GLU A 109 -4.31 -16.24 5.84
C GLU A 109 -3.03 -16.68 5.12
N SER A 110 -2.53 -15.88 4.18
CA SER A 110 -1.29 -16.18 3.44
C SER A 110 -0.02 -16.00 4.27
N VAL A 111 -0.03 -15.13 5.28
CA VAL A 111 1.15 -14.85 6.14
C VAL A 111 1.08 -15.51 7.51
N ARG A 112 -0.08 -16.04 7.91
CA ARG A 112 -0.28 -16.67 9.20
C ARG A 112 0.61 -17.90 9.36
N GLY A 113 1.36 -17.95 10.46
CA GLY A 113 2.21 -19.10 10.81
C GLY A 113 3.53 -19.19 10.06
N LEU A 114 3.81 -18.26 9.13
CA LEU A 114 5.11 -18.17 8.48
C LEU A 114 6.20 -17.90 9.52
N GLN A 115 7.33 -18.58 9.36
CA GLN A 115 8.51 -18.38 10.18
C GLN A 115 9.44 -17.41 9.47
N TYR A 116 9.70 -16.27 10.09
CA TYR A 116 10.63 -15.27 9.58
C TYR A 116 11.19 -14.42 10.73
N ASP A 117 12.34 -13.81 10.51
CA ASP A 117 13.05 -13.02 11.51
C ASP A 117 12.74 -11.52 11.42
N LEU A 118 12.33 -11.08 10.23
CA LEU A 118 12.04 -9.68 9.90
C LEU A 118 10.89 -9.57 8.92
N CYS A 119 9.97 -8.63 9.13
CA CYS A 119 9.02 -8.22 8.11
C CYS A 119 9.35 -6.82 7.59
N VAL A 120 9.35 -6.66 6.27
CA VAL A 120 9.52 -5.36 5.59
C VAL A 120 8.31 -5.05 4.72
N LEU A 121 7.78 -3.85 4.88
CA LEU A 121 6.66 -3.30 4.14
C LEU A 121 7.18 -2.20 3.21
N THR A 122 7.10 -2.39 1.90
CA THR A 122 7.74 -1.46 0.93
C THR A 122 6.79 -0.56 0.16
N GLY A 123 5.72 -0.11 0.83
CA GLY A 123 4.85 0.95 0.33
C GLY A 123 3.62 0.48 -0.43
N ASP A 124 2.84 1.48 -0.88
CA ASP A 124 1.59 1.38 -1.61
C ASP A 124 0.49 0.65 -0.82
N TYR A 125 0.26 1.12 0.41
CA TYR A 125 -0.76 0.57 1.31
C TYR A 125 -2.18 0.91 0.87
N ARG A 126 -2.38 2.09 0.25
CA ARG A 126 -3.69 2.52 -0.25
C ARG A 126 -3.77 2.45 -1.78
N GLY A 127 -4.96 2.21 -2.30
CA GLY A 127 -5.24 2.09 -3.73
C GLY A 127 -5.26 3.43 -4.45
N ARG A 128 -5.88 4.45 -3.86
CA ARG A 128 -5.91 5.80 -4.45
C ARG A 128 -4.67 6.59 -4.04
N THR A 129 -4.14 7.40 -4.96
CA THR A 129 -2.99 8.28 -4.70
C THR A 129 -3.36 9.57 -3.95
N TYR A 130 -4.64 9.79 -3.66
CA TYR A 130 -5.18 10.99 -2.99
C TYR A 130 -6.47 10.64 -2.22
N GLY A 131 -6.94 11.58 -1.40
CA GLY A 131 -8.13 11.41 -0.57
C GLY A 131 -7.91 10.56 0.70
N CYS A 132 -9.03 10.06 1.24
CA CYS A 132 -9.07 9.35 2.52
C CYS A 132 -8.20 8.09 2.52
N PHE A 133 -7.36 7.92 3.53
CA PHE A 133 -6.46 6.79 3.72
C PHE A 133 -6.85 5.89 4.91
N GLU A 134 -7.87 6.27 5.69
CA GLU A 134 -8.25 5.60 6.95
C GLU A 134 -8.61 4.13 6.73
N ALA A 135 -9.28 3.79 5.62
CA ALA A 135 -9.61 2.41 5.30
C ALA A 135 -8.36 1.53 5.13
N ALA A 136 -7.33 2.05 4.44
CA ALA A 136 -6.06 1.36 4.26
C ALA A 136 -5.30 1.24 5.59
N LEU A 137 -5.29 2.30 6.40
CA LEU A 137 -4.64 2.28 7.72
C LEU A 137 -5.30 1.28 8.68
N ASN A 138 -6.63 1.23 8.71
CA ASN A 138 -7.39 0.28 9.52
C ASN A 138 -7.16 -1.17 9.07
N ALA A 139 -7.14 -1.41 7.75
CA ALA A 139 -6.81 -2.72 7.21
C ALA A 139 -5.36 -3.13 7.53
N LEU A 140 -4.42 -2.18 7.46
CA LEU A 140 -3.03 -2.44 7.83
C LEU A 140 -2.89 -2.77 9.32
N ALA A 141 -3.61 -2.06 10.19
CA ALA A 141 -3.65 -2.35 11.62
C ALA A 141 -4.14 -3.79 11.89
N LEU A 142 -5.16 -4.26 11.16
CA LEU A 142 -5.63 -5.64 11.25
C LEU A 142 -4.55 -6.63 10.80
N VAL A 143 -3.96 -6.43 9.61
CA VAL A 143 -2.88 -7.28 9.09
C VAL A 143 -1.69 -7.34 10.06
N ARG A 144 -1.31 -6.20 10.63
CA ARG A 144 -0.20 -6.07 11.57
C ARG A 144 -0.32 -6.99 12.78
N THR A 145 -1.54 -7.29 13.26
CA THR A 145 -1.75 -8.21 14.40
C THR A 145 -1.36 -9.65 14.10
N HIS A 146 -1.26 -10.02 12.82
CA HIS A 146 -0.86 -11.35 12.37
C HIS A 146 0.61 -11.41 11.91
N LEU A 147 1.32 -10.28 11.94
CA LEU A 147 2.75 -10.22 11.67
C LEU A 147 3.53 -10.34 12.99
N SER A 148 4.48 -11.27 13.02
CA SER A 148 5.41 -11.50 14.12
C SER A 148 6.70 -10.69 13.97
N GLY A 149 7.40 -10.48 15.08
CA GLY A 149 8.75 -9.89 15.08
C GLY A 149 8.79 -8.39 14.75
N PRO A 150 10.00 -7.85 14.46
CA PRO A 150 10.16 -6.47 14.04
C PRO A 150 9.58 -6.25 12.64
N VAL A 151 8.85 -5.16 12.47
CA VAL A 151 8.27 -4.73 11.20
C VAL A 151 8.83 -3.37 10.83
N TYR A 152 9.41 -3.26 9.64
CA TYR A 152 9.90 -2.00 9.08
C TYR A 152 9.06 -1.60 7.89
N GLY A 153 8.85 -0.29 7.71
CA GLY A 153 7.99 0.23 6.66
C GLY A 153 8.61 1.42 5.94
N ILE A 154 8.38 1.50 4.64
CA ILE A 154 8.54 2.73 3.86
C ILE A 154 7.22 3.10 3.18
N LEU A 155 7.11 4.34 2.74
CA LEU A 155 5.95 4.82 1.97
C LEU A 155 6.19 4.64 0.47
N GLY A 156 5.13 4.29 -0.25
CA GLY A 156 5.10 4.28 -1.71
C GLY A 156 4.57 5.59 -2.29
N ASN A 157 4.41 5.65 -3.62
CA ASN A 157 3.87 6.84 -4.30
C ASN A 157 2.36 6.97 -4.12
N HIS A 158 1.65 5.88 -3.80
CA HIS A 158 0.25 5.99 -3.43
C HIS A 158 0.10 6.61 -2.05
N ASP A 159 1.06 6.47 -1.16
CA ASP A 159 0.89 6.77 0.25
C ASP A 159 1.09 8.26 0.61
N THR A 160 0.26 8.73 1.54
CA THR A 160 0.45 10.04 2.18
C THR A 160 1.37 9.90 3.37
N ILE A 161 2.18 10.93 3.64
CA ILE A 161 2.98 11.01 4.88
C ILE A 161 2.11 10.92 6.14
N ARG A 162 0.81 11.21 6.03
CA ARG A 162 -0.16 11.12 7.12
C ARG A 162 -0.38 9.69 7.64
N LEU A 163 0.03 8.65 6.90
CA LEU A 163 -0.01 7.26 7.36
C LEU A 163 1.03 6.97 8.46
N VAL A 164 2.18 7.66 8.44
CA VAL A 164 3.34 7.37 9.30
C VAL A 164 2.98 7.29 10.78
N PRO A 165 2.27 8.27 11.38
CA PRO A 165 1.99 8.21 12.82
C PRO A 165 1.10 7.02 13.21
N GLY A 166 0.18 6.62 12.32
CA GLY A 166 -0.66 5.44 12.55
C GLY A 166 0.14 4.14 12.44
N MET A 167 1.05 4.05 11.46
CA MET A 167 1.96 2.92 11.29
C MET A 167 2.92 2.78 12.48
N GLU A 168 3.48 3.88 12.96
CA GLU A 168 4.32 3.89 14.16
C GLU A 168 3.54 3.47 15.41
N ALA A 169 2.30 3.96 15.56
CA ALA A 169 1.44 3.62 16.69
C ALA A 169 1.10 2.11 16.75
N MET A 170 1.09 1.41 15.61
CA MET A 170 0.93 -0.05 15.55
C MET A 170 2.27 -0.81 15.57
N GLY A 171 3.37 -0.14 15.89
CA GLY A 171 4.68 -0.74 16.07
C GLY A 171 5.45 -1.06 14.78
N VAL A 172 5.12 -0.40 13.66
CA VAL A 172 5.95 -0.41 12.46
C VAL A 172 7.05 0.65 12.59
N ARG A 173 8.28 0.27 12.30
CA ARG A 173 9.44 1.18 12.27
C ARG A 173 9.53 1.82 10.90
N MET A 174 9.15 3.09 10.82
CA MET A 174 9.18 3.92 9.61
C MET A 174 10.51 4.64 9.45
#